data_AF-C9E6Q6-F1
#
_entry.id   AF-C9E6Q6-F1
#
_cell.length_a   1.000
_cell.length_b   1.000
_cell.length_c   1.000
_cell.angle_alpha   90.00
_cell.angle_beta   90.00
_cell.angle_gamma   90.00
#
_symmetry.space_group_name_H-M   'P 1'
#
loop_
_entity.id
_entity.type
_entity.pdbx_description
1 polymer ?
#
loop_
_entity_poly.entity_id
_entity_poly.type
_entity_poly.pdbx_seq_one_letter_code
_entity_poly.pdbx_strand_id
1 'polypeptide(L)'
;FLIKKCGNNSGDGETIFSEKLNNAQQQCKEIQNTDTKINKSETSCDCSEPIYIRGCQPKIYDGKIFPGKGGEKQWICKDTIIHGDTNGACIPPRTQNLCVGELWYKSYGGRSNIKNDTKESLKNKLKNAIQKETELLYEYHDKGTAIISQNDKKGQKGKNDPNGLPKGFCHAVQRSFIDYKNMILGTSVNIYEYIGKLQEDIKKIIEQETPQQNGKTVGSGADKVNDWWKGIEREMWGAVKSGIKTIKKQNNKCTYTGDECGVSPPTGNDEDQSVSWFKEWGEQFCIERLEYEKNIRDACTNNGKNGKKCINSKSGQGDKIQGACKRKCEEYKKYISEKKQEWDKQKTKYENKYVGKSASDLLKENYPECISANFDFIFNDNIEYKTYYPY
;
A
#
# COMPACT_ATOMS: atom_id res chain seq x y z
N PHE A 1 -22.19 18.82 9.20
CA PHE A 1 -21.57 17.52 8.87
C PHE A 1 -22.62 16.44 8.62
N LEU A 2 -23.43 16.07 9.62
CA LEU A 2 -24.52 15.10 9.46
C LEU A 2 -25.54 15.48 8.39
N ILE A 3 -25.94 16.76 8.33
CA ILE A 3 -26.86 17.29 7.31
C ILE A 3 -26.35 17.08 5.87
N LYS A 4 -25.04 17.14 5.65
CA LYS A 4 -24.45 16.97 4.31
C LYS A 4 -24.34 15.49 3.89
N LYS A 5 -24.32 14.55 4.85
CA LYS A 5 -24.23 13.10 4.60
C LYS A 5 -25.60 12.41 4.66
N CYS A 6 -26.53 12.94 5.45
CA CYS A 6 -27.82 12.33 5.76
C CYS A 6 -29.01 13.22 5.39
N GLY A 7 -28.76 14.38 4.79
CA GLY A 7 -29.82 15.34 4.47
C GLY A 7 -30.35 16.09 5.69
N ASN A 8 -31.26 17.06 5.49
CA ASN A 8 -31.89 17.78 6.59
C ASN A 8 -32.98 16.94 7.29
N ASN A 9 -33.48 15.91 6.62
CA ASN A 9 -34.49 14.99 7.11
C ASN A 9 -34.28 13.59 6.50
N SER A 10 -35.10 12.62 6.91
CA SER A 10 -35.00 11.24 6.44
C SER A 10 -35.18 11.09 4.91
N GLY A 11 -36.02 11.92 4.29
CA GLY A 11 -36.25 11.89 2.84
C GLY A 11 -35.05 12.39 2.03
N ASP A 12 -34.38 13.44 2.50
CA ASP A 12 -33.12 13.91 1.92
C ASP A 12 -32.03 12.84 2.05
N GLY A 13 -31.98 12.14 3.19
CA GLY A 13 -31.03 11.05 3.42
C GLY A 13 -31.24 9.85 2.51
N GLU A 14 -32.50 9.48 2.28
CA GLU A 14 -32.88 8.40 1.36
C GLU A 14 -32.52 8.76 -0.08
N THR A 15 -32.74 10.02 -0.47
CA THR A 15 -32.35 10.53 -1.80
C THR A 15 -30.84 10.45 -2.01
N ILE A 16 -30.03 10.93 -1.04
CA ILE A 16 -28.57 10.89 -1.11
C ILE A 16 -28.05 9.44 -1.16
N PHE A 17 -28.68 8.53 -0.41
CA PHE A 17 -28.32 7.12 -0.43
C PHE A 17 -28.65 6.46 -1.78
N SER A 18 -29.85 6.69 -2.32
CA SER A 18 -30.28 6.18 -3.62
C SER A 18 -29.42 6.72 -4.77
N GLU A 19 -29.01 7.98 -4.71
CA GLU A 19 -28.12 8.59 -5.72
C GLU A 19 -26.73 7.94 -5.71
N LYS A 20 -26.17 7.66 -4.52
CA LYS A 20 -24.92 6.91 -4.38
C LYS A 20 -25.04 5.48 -4.87
N LEU A 21 -26.16 4.82 -4.56
CA LEU A 21 -26.42 3.45 -5.02
C LEU A 21 -26.54 3.40 -6.55
N ASN A 22 -27.24 4.36 -7.16
CA ASN A 22 -27.38 4.47 -8.61
C ASN A 22 -26.04 4.75 -9.29
N ASN A 23 -25.21 5.64 -8.74
CA ASN A 23 -23.87 5.89 -9.27
C ASN A 23 -22.98 4.64 -9.20
N ALA A 24 -23.03 3.88 -8.10
CA ALA A 24 -22.31 2.62 -7.98
C ALA A 24 -22.81 1.58 -8.99
N GLN A 25 -24.14 1.48 -9.20
CA GLN A 25 -24.73 0.59 -10.20
C GLN A 25 -24.38 1.00 -11.63
N GLN A 26 -24.30 2.30 -11.91
CA GLN A 26 -23.92 2.82 -13.22
C GLN A 26 -22.44 2.52 -13.52
N GLN A 27 -21.56 2.71 -12.54
CA GLN A 27 -20.16 2.27 -12.64
C GLN A 27 -20.04 0.76 -12.86
N CYS A 28 -20.83 -0.06 -12.15
CA CYS A 28 -20.87 -1.50 -12.40
C CYS A 28 -21.34 -1.86 -13.82
N LYS A 29 -22.32 -1.13 -14.37
CA LYS A 29 -22.82 -1.35 -15.74
C LYS A 29 -21.82 -0.91 -16.81
N GLU A 30 -21.09 0.19 -16.59
CA GLU A 30 -20.01 0.62 -17.49
C GLU A 30 -18.88 -0.42 -17.54
N ILE A 31 -18.56 -1.04 -16.40
CA ILE A 31 -17.62 -2.16 -16.30
C ILE A 31 -18.17 -3.40 -17.03
N GLN A 32 -19.47 -3.74 -16.88
CA GLN A 32 -20.07 -4.88 -17.58
C GLN A 32 -20.18 -4.69 -19.10
N ASN A 33 -20.46 -3.47 -19.57
CA ASN A 33 -20.60 -3.20 -21.00
C ASN A 33 -19.27 -3.28 -21.75
N THR A 34 -18.14 -3.06 -21.07
CA THR A 34 -16.79 -3.30 -21.63
C THR A 34 -16.37 -4.77 -21.61
N ASP A 35 -17.12 -5.64 -20.92
CA ASP A 35 -16.88 -7.09 -20.80
C ASP A 35 -17.67 -7.95 -21.82
N THR A 36 -18.46 -7.36 -22.72
CA THR A 36 -19.31 -8.10 -23.69
C THR A 36 -18.53 -8.84 -24.82
N LYS A 37 -17.19 -8.79 -24.82
CA LYS A 37 -16.32 -9.63 -25.68
C LYS A 37 -15.57 -10.72 -24.90
N ILE A 38 -16.09 -11.18 -23.77
CA ILE A 38 -15.54 -12.36 -23.08
C ILE A 38 -16.19 -13.62 -23.66
N ASN A 39 -15.43 -14.35 -24.48
CA ASN A 39 -15.66 -15.79 -24.63
C ASN A 39 -15.65 -16.37 -23.21
N LYS A 40 -16.71 -17.09 -22.82
CA LYS A 40 -16.80 -17.83 -21.55
C LYS A 40 -15.45 -18.52 -21.31
N SER A 41 -14.63 -17.98 -20.41
CA SER A 41 -13.36 -18.59 -20.09
C SER A 41 -13.68 -19.93 -19.44
N GLU A 42 -13.20 -21.01 -20.03
CA GLU A 42 -13.16 -22.31 -19.38
C GLU A 42 -12.57 -22.10 -17.98
N THR A 43 -13.36 -22.42 -16.96
CA THR A 43 -12.93 -22.51 -15.57
C THR A 43 -11.96 -23.68 -15.46
N SER A 44 -10.75 -23.51 -15.98
CA SER A 44 -9.63 -24.37 -15.66
C SER A 44 -8.82 -23.73 -14.54
N CYS A 45 -8.85 -24.37 -13.37
CA CYS A 45 -7.98 -24.04 -12.23
C CYS A 45 -6.56 -24.58 -12.45
N ASP A 46 -5.98 -24.32 -13.62
CA ASP A 46 -4.61 -24.73 -13.92
C ASP A 46 -3.63 -23.88 -13.11
N CYS A 47 -2.73 -24.57 -12.42
CA CYS A 47 -1.65 -23.95 -11.67
C CYS A 47 -0.74 -23.18 -12.64
N SER A 48 -0.39 -21.95 -12.26
CA SER A 48 0.74 -21.27 -12.90
C SER A 48 2.05 -21.80 -12.32
N GLU A 49 3.10 -21.87 -13.14
CA GLU A 49 4.42 -22.27 -12.66
C GLU A 49 5.11 -21.11 -11.93
N PRO A 50 5.79 -21.37 -10.80
CA PRO A 50 6.58 -20.34 -10.12
C PRO A 50 7.78 -19.94 -10.99
N ILE A 51 8.11 -18.66 -10.98
CA ILE A 51 9.22 -18.14 -11.80
C ILE A 51 10.41 -17.75 -10.93
N TYR A 52 11.62 -17.92 -11.48
CA TYR A 52 12.84 -17.39 -10.88
C TYR A 52 13.31 -16.17 -11.67
N ILE A 53 13.54 -15.06 -10.97
CA ILE A 53 14.06 -13.82 -11.58
C ILE A 53 15.29 -13.37 -10.81
N ARG A 54 16.39 -13.22 -11.55
CA ARG A 54 17.64 -12.73 -10.97
C ARG A 54 17.43 -11.34 -10.36
N GLY A 55 17.87 -11.17 -9.12
CA GLY A 55 17.81 -9.88 -8.40
C GLY A 55 16.51 -9.64 -7.62
N CYS A 56 15.51 -10.52 -7.74
CA CYS A 56 14.35 -10.54 -6.85
C CYS A 56 14.54 -11.62 -5.78
N GLN A 57 14.60 -11.20 -4.53
CA GLN A 57 14.90 -12.04 -3.36
C GLN A 57 13.75 -11.94 -2.36
N PRO A 58 13.68 -12.83 -1.35
CA PRO A 58 12.69 -12.72 -0.29
C PRO A 58 12.62 -11.31 0.29
N LYS A 59 11.39 -10.88 0.59
CA LYS A 59 11.13 -9.55 1.12
C LYS A 59 11.76 -9.38 2.50
N ILE A 60 12.19 -8.16 2.78
CA ILE A 60 12.86 -7.78 4.04
C ILE A 60 12.41 -6.41 4.55
N TYR A 61 11.39 -5.79 3.96
CA TYR A 61 11.09 -4.38 4.19
C TYR A 61 10.59 -4.08 5.61
N ASP A 62 9.93 -5.03 6.26
CA ASP A 62 9.56 -4.99 7.69
C ASP A 62 10.47 -5.90 8.54
N GLY A 63 11.64 -6.27 8.01
CA GLY A 63 12.57 -7.23 8.60
C GLY A 63 12.63 -8.55 7.85
N LYS A 64 13.70 -9.32 8.04
CA LYS A 64 13.88 -10.64 7.41
C LYS A 64 12.89 -11.68 7.94
N ILE A 65 12.48 -12.60 7.08
CA ILE A 65 11.74 -13.82 7.46
C ILE A 65 12.60 -14.65 8.43
N PHE A 66 11.99 -15.15 9.52
CA PHE A 66 12.66 -16.01 10.50
C PHE A 66 13.30 -17.25 9.81
N PRO A 67 14.55 -17.64 10.14
CA PRO A 67 15.38 -17.22 11.29
C PRO A 67 16.19 -15.93 11.09
N GLY A 68 16.07 -15.26 9.95
CA GLY A 68 16.73 -13.99 9.71
C GLY A 68 16.27 -12.91 10.70
N LYS A 69 17.17 -11.96 11.02
CA LYS A 69 16.89 -10.79 11.86
C LYS A 69 17.43 -9.52 11.21
N GLY A 70 16.77 -8.40 11.51
CA GLY A 70 17.14 -7.08 11.01
C GLY A 70 16.82 -6.88 9.52
N GLY A 71 17.30 -5.78 8.96
CA GLY A 71 17.17 -5.45 7.54
C GLY A 71 15.89 -4.70 7.18
N GLU A 72 15.09 -4.35 8.18
CA GLU A 72 13.91 -3.51 8.06
C GLU A 72 14.24 -2.16 7.43
N LYS A 73 13.34 -1.68 6.58
CA LYS A 73 13.39 -0.38 5.94
C LYS A 73 12.42 0.55 6.65
N GLN A 74 12.74 1.83 6.64
CA GLN A 74 11.89 2.87 7.24
C GLN A 74 11.20 3.67 6.16
N TRP A 75 10.10 4.34 6.51
CA TRP A 75 9.45 5.31 5.65
C TRP A 75 10.43 6.45 5.33
N ILE A 76 10.52 6.83 4.05
CA ILE A 76 11.41 7.92 3.62
C ILE A 76 10.54 9.12 3.23
N CYS A 77 10.49 10.13 4.08
CA CYS A 77 9.73 11.36 3.85
C CYS A 77 10.68 12.53 3.54
N LYS A 78 10.79 12.94 2.27
CA LYS A 78 11.66 14.05 1.84
C LYS A 78 10.87 15.31 1.49
N ASP A 79 11.48 16.46 1.77
CA ASP A 79 10.91 17.79 1.45
C ASP A 79 11.13 18.18 -0.02
N THR A 80 12.25 17.74 -0.59
CA THR A 80 12.61 17.88 -2.02
C THR A 80 12.88 16.52 -2.64
N ILE A 81 12.17 16.22 -3.73
CA ILE A 81 12.35 15.01 -4.54
C ILE A 81 13.04 15.40 -5.86
N ILE A 82 13.91 14.53 -6.38
CA ILE A 82 14.72 14.78 -7.58
C ILE A 82 13.86 14.73 -8.87
N HIS A 83 12.79 13.91 -8.89
CA HIS A 83 11.84 13.79 -10.01
C HIS A 83 10.41 13.52 -9.51
N GLY A 84 9.43 14.31 -9.99
CA GLY A 84 7.99 14.20 -9.73
C GLY A 84 7.40 15.36 -8.89
N ASP A 85 6.11 15.68 -9.09
CA ASP A 85 5.39 16.82 -8.45
C ASP A 85 4.96 16.56 -7.00
N THR A 86 5.76 15.81 -6.25
CA THR A 86 5.29 15.13 -5.04
C THR A 86 6.03 15.53 -3.77
N ASN A 87 6.44 16.80 -3.64
CA ASN A 87 6.94 17.37 -2.38
C ASN A 87 6.05 16.92 -1.19
N GLY A 88 6.66 16.32 -0.16
CA GLY A 88 5.96 15.83 1.04
C GLY A 88 5.36 14.41 0.97
N ALA A 89 5.63 13.60 -0.06
CA ALA A 89 5.32 12.16 -0.01
C ALA A 89 6.29 11.38 0.89
N CYS A 90 5.78 10.34 1.54
CA CYS A 90 6.58 9.34 2.26
C CYS A 90 6.60 8.05 1.45
N ILE A 91 7.80 7.53 1.17
CA ILE A 91 7.98 6.32 0.35
C ILE A 91 7.91 5.08 1.25
N PRO A 92 7.00 4.13 0.98
CA PRO A 92 6.85 2.93 1.78
C PRO A 92 8.11 2.05 1.80
N PRO A 93 8.39 1.36 2.91
CA PRO A 93 9.36 0.28 2.98
C PRO A 93 9.19 -0.77 1.86
N ARG A 94 7.94 -1.14 1.54
CA ARG A 94 7.61 -2.10 0.49
C ARG A 94 8.04 -1.63 -0.91
N THR A 95 7.75 -0.38 -1.27
CA THR A 95 8.16 0.23 -2.55
C THR A 95 9.68 0.22 -2.71
N GLN A 96 10.43 0.50 -1.64
CA GLN A 96 11.90 0.43 -1.66
C GLN A 96 12.44 -0.99 -1.91
N ASN A 97 11.60 -2.01 -1.80
CA ASN A 97 11.92 -3.42 -1.97
C ASN A 97 11.14 -4.07 -3.14
N LEU A 98 10.63 -3.26 -4.07
CA LEU A 98 9.92 -3.72 -5.27
C LEU A 98 10.85 -4.57 -6.16
N CYS A 99 10.32 -5.68 -6.70
CA CYS A 99 11.04 -6.56 -7.62
C CYS A 99 11.16 -5.91 -9.00
N VAL A 100 12.28 -5.26 -9.31
CA VAL A 100 12.54 -4.75 -10.67
C VAL A 100 13.20 -5.80 -11.58
N GLY A 101 13.70 -6.90 -11.02
CA GLY A 101 14.14 -8.08 -11.77
C GLY A 101 15.04 -7.80 -12.97
N GLU A 102 14.65 -8.32 -14.13
CA GLU A 102 15.37 -8.16 -15.39
C GLU A 102 15.26 -6.77 -16.02
N LEU A 103 14.50 -5.84 -15.42
CA LEU A 103 14.46 -4.44 -15.88
C LEU A 103 15.76 -3.72 -15.50
N TRP A 104 16.35 -4.08 -14.35
CA TRP A 104 17.54 -3.43 -13.81
C TRP A 104 18.45 -4.38 -13.06
N TYR A 105 19.72 -4.45 -13.48
CA TYR A 105 20.74 -5.21 -12.76
C TYR A 105 21.45 -4.33 -11.74
N LYS A 106 21.46 -4.76 -10.48
CA LYS A 106 22.13 -4.05 -9.37
C LYS A 106 23.65 -4.23 -9.34
N SER A 107 24.23 -5.08 -10.19
CA SER A 107 25.68 -5.34 -10.25
C SER A 107 26.47 -4.14 -10.78
N TYR A 108 27.71 -3.94 -10.32
CA TYR A 108 28.68 -2.96 -10.84
C TYR A 108 28.14 -1.52 -10.96
N GLY A 109 27.53 -1.00 -9.89
CA GLY A 109 27.00 0.37 -9.86
C GLY A 109 25.60 0.54 -10.46
N GLY A 110 25.00 -0.55 -10.94
CA GLY A 110 23.63 -0.56 -11.44
C GLY A 110 23.56 -0.23 -12.93
N ARG A 111 22.90 -1.09 -13.72
CA ARG A 111 22.62 -0.82 -15.13
C ARG A 111 21.23 -1.27 -15.54
N SER A 112 20.60 -0.43 -16.36
CA SER A 112 19.39 -0.80 -17.11
C SER A 112 19.68 -2.01 -17.99
N ASN A 113 18.75 -2.96 -17.99
CA ASN A 113 18.82 -4.16 -18.83
C ASN A 113 17.71 -4.16 -19.90
N ILE A 114 17.17 -2.97 -20.19
CA ILE A 114 16.11 -2.78 -21.19
C ILE A 114 16.51 -1.84 -22.33
N LYS A 115 17.72 -1.26 -22.33
CA LYS A 115 18.14 -0.24 -23.31
C LYS A 115 17.93 -0.62 -24.78
N ASN A 116 18.01 -1.91 -25.11
CA ASN A 116 17.87 -2.44 -26.47
C ASN A 116 16.65 -3.38 -26.59
N ASP A 117 15.73 -3.36 -25.63
CA ASP A 117 14.53 -4.18 -25.67
C ASP A 117 13.49 -3.59 -26.63
N THR A 118 12.68 -4.47 -27.22
CA THR A 118 11.43 -4.10 -27.89
C THR A 118 10.31 -3.89 -26.88
N LYS A 119 9.17 -3.30 -27.30
CA LYS A 119 7.97 -3.22 -26.45
C LYS A 119 7.53 -4.58 -25.91
N GLU A 120 7.60 -5.61 -26.74
CA GLU A 120 7.19 -6.96 -26.36
C GLU A 120 8.16 -7.58 -25.34
N SER A 121 9.47 -7.41 -25.52
CA SER A 121 10.48 -7.84 -24.53
C SER A 121 10.29 -7.12 -23.19
N LEU A 122 10.10 -5.80 -23.21
CA LEU A 122 9.83 -5.00 -22.03
C LEU A 122 8.55 -5.46 -21.32
N LYS A 123 7.47 -5.67 -22.06
CA LYS A 123 6.18 -6.17 -21.54
C LYS A 123 6.36 -7.53 -20.85
N ASN A 124 7.10 -8.45 -21.44
CA ASN A 124 7.37 -9.77 -20.85
C ASN A 124 8.22 -9.68 -19.56
N LYS A 125 9.25 -8.83 -19.54
CA LYS A 125 10.03 -8.57 -18.31
C LYS A 125 9.19 -7.96 -17.19
N LEU A 126 8.29 -7.03 -17.53
CA LEU A 126 7.34 -6.46 -16.57
C LEU A 126 6.36 -7.50 -16.02
N LYS A 127 5.78 -8.33 -16.89
CA LYS A 127 4.89 -9.43 -16.52
C LYS A 127 5.57 -10.37 -15.52
N ASN A 128 6.80 -10.79 -15.84
CA ASN A 128 7.60 -11.64 -14.97
C ASN A 128 7.86 -10.94 -13.62
N ALA A 129 8.29 -9.68 -13.63
CA ALA A 129 8.54 -8.93 -12.40
C ALA A 129 7.30 -8.85 -11.49
N ILE A 130 6.13 -8.56 -12.05
CA ILE A 130 4.85 -8.48 -11.32
C ILE A 130 4.42 -9.84 -10.76
N GLN A 131 4.52 -10.91 -11.56
CA GLN A 131 4.23 -12.25 -11.08
C GLN A 131 5.16 -12.62 -9.92
N LYS A 132 6.47 -12.36 -10.06
CA LYS A 132 7.44 -12.67 -9.02
C LYS A 132 7.26 -11.84 -7.76
N GLU A 133 6.91 -10.56 -7.91
CA GLU A 133 6.54 -9.69 -6.80
C GLU A 133 5.39 -10.30 -5.99
N THR A 134 4.36 -10.79 -6.69
CA THR A 134 3.17 -11.40 -6.08
C THR A 134 3.55 -12.66 -5.29
N GLU A 135 4.38 -13.54 -5.86
CA GLU A 135 4.89 -14.74 -5.17
C GLU A 135 5.67 -14.39 -3.88
N LEU A 136 6.58 -13.40 -3.97
CA LEU A 136 7.42 -12.99 -2.85
C LEU A 136 6.61 -12.27 -1.75
N LEU A 137 5.60 -11.49 -2.14
CA LEU A 137 4.66 -10.88 -1.19
C LEU A 137 3.81 -11.94 -0.49
N TYR A 138 3.36 -12.98 -1.20
CA TYR A 138 2.62 -14.08 -0.59
C TYR A 138 3.46 -14.75 0.50
N GLU A 139 4.69 -15.15 0.18
CA GLU A 139 5.61 -15.76 1.16
C GLU A 139 5.77 -14.86 2.40
N TYR A 140 5.99 -13.56 2.18
CA TYR A 140 6.24 -12.62 3.27
C TYR A 140 5.05 -12.43 4.22
N HIS A 141 3.83 -12.37 3.66
CA HIS A 141 2.60 -12.23 4.44
C HIS A 141 2.17 -13.56 5.06
N ASP A 142 2.33 -14.68 4.35
CA ASP A 142 2.00 -16.02 4.84
C ASP A 142 2.84 -16.41 6.07
N LYS A 143 4.10 -15.98 6.11
CA LYS A 143 4.97 -16.14 7.27
C LYS A 143 4.67 -15.18 8.43
N GLY A 144 3.76 -14.22 8.26
CA GLY A 144 3.45 -13.23 9.29
C GLY A 144 4.57 -12.20 9.50
N THR A 145 5.46 -12.01 8.51
CA THR A 145 6.62 -11.12 8.66
C THR A 145 6.25 -9.67 8.40
N ALA A 146 5.44 -9.40 7.38
CA ALA A 146 4.92 -8.07 7.09
C ALA A 146 4.14 -7.52 8.30
N ILE A 147 4.30 -6.24 8.63
CA ILE A 147 3.58 -5.65 9.77
C ILE A 147 2.07 -5.76 9.56
N ILE A 148 1.61 -5.50 8.34
CA ILE A 148 0.18 -5.58 7.99
C ILE A 148 -0.38 -7.02 7.98
N SER A 149 0.48 -8.05 8.05
CA SER A 149 0.05 -9.44 8.17
C SER A 149 0.02 -9.95 9.61
N GLN A 150 0.34 -9.11 10.60
CA GLN A 150 0.33 -9.47 12.02
C GLN A 150 -1.04 -9.19 12.67
N ASN A 151 -1.33 -9.92 13.75
CA ASN A 151 -2.39 -9.56 14.69
C ASN A 151 -1.88 -8.52 15.70
N ASP A 152 -2.70 -8.12 16.66
CA ASP A 152 -2.35 -7.23 17.78
C ASP A 152 -1.21 -7.76 18.69
N LYS A 153 -0.58 -8.89 18.36
CA LYS A 153 0.60 -9.46 19.05
C LYS A 153 1.74 -9.57 18.05
N LYS A 154 2.88 -8.95 18.37
CA LYS A 154 4.09 -9.00 17.55
C LYS A 154 4.48 -10.44 17.21
N GLY A 155 4.73 -10.67 15.92
CA GLY A 155 5.21 -11.97 15.42
C GLY A 155 4.16 -13.09 15.44
N GLN A 156 2.88 -12.78 15.69
CA GLN A 156 1.78 -13.73 15.48
C GLN A 156 1.06 -13.42 14.17
N LYS A 157 1.03 -14.42 13.28
CA LYS A 157 0.32 -14.33 11.99
C LYS A 157 -1.14 -13.95 12.21
N GLY A 158 -1.58 -12.97 11.42
CA GLY A 158 -2.95 -12.52 11.27
C GLY A 158 -3.91 -13.64 10.88
N LYS A 159 -5.20 -13.48 11.20
CA LYS A 159 -6.22 -14.34 10.58
C LYS A 159 -6.23 -14.10 9.07
N ASN A 160 -6.30 -15.18 8.29
CA ASN A 160 -6.47 -15.08 6.85
C ASN A 160 -7.76 -14.33 6.51
N ASP A 161 -7.80 -13.76 5.30
CA ASP A 161 -8.99 -13.12 4.75
C ASP A 161 -10.09 -14.17 4.45
N PRO A 162 -11.32 -13.75 4.07
CA PRO A 162 -12.41 -14.66 3.75
C PRO A 162 -12.11 -15.65 2.60
N ASN A 163 -11.17 -15.31 1.71
CA ASN A 163 -10.75 -16.15 0.59
C ASN A 163 -9.66 -17.17 1.01
N GLY A 164 -9.14 -17.05 2.23
CA GLY A 164 -8.09 -17.90 2.78
C GLY A 164 -6.67 -17.42 2.49
N LEU A 165 -6.49 -16.21 1.94
CA LEU A 165 -5.19 -15.59 1.73
C LEU A 165 -4.67 -14.93 3.02
N PRO A 166 -3.34 -14.78 3.19
CA PRO A 166 -2.76 -14.13 4.36
C PRO A 166 -3.24 -12.69 4.52
N LYS A 167 -3.45 -12.25 5.78
CA LYS A 167 -3.82 -10.87 6.10
C LYS A 167 -2.87 -9.87 5.41
N GLY A 168 -3.42 -8.83 4.80
CA GLY A 168 -2.66 -7.74 4.16
C GLY A 168 -2.05 -8.09 2.79
N PHE A 169 -2.05 -9.36 2.37
CA PHE A 169 -1.45 -9.78 1.11
C PHE A 169 -2.02 -9.05 -0.10
N CYS A 170 -3.35 -9.02 -0.26
CA CYS A 170 -3.99 -8.35 -1.39
C CYS A 170 -3.71 -6.84 -1.40
N HIS A 171 -3.72 -6.19 -0.23
CA HIS A 171 -3.36 -4.77 -0.14
C HIS A 171 -1.92 -4.52 -0.62
N ALA A 172 -0.96 -5.35 -0.20
CA ALA A 172 0.43 -5.23 -0.64
C ALA A 172 0.59 -5.46 -2.15
N VAL A 173 -0.11 -6.44 -2.72
CA VAL A 173 -0.09 -6.74 -4.16
C VAL A 173 -0.67 -5.58 -4.97
N GLN A 174 -1.83 -5.06 -4.56
CA GLN A 174 -2.48 -3.90 -5.19
C GLN A 174 -1.56 -2.67 -5.16
N ARG A 175 -0.93 -2.39 -4.03
CA ARG A 175 0.03 -1.28 -3.88
C ARG A 175 1.28 -1.46 -4.73
N SER A 176 1.84 -2.68 -4.79
CA SER A 176 2.96 -2.98 -5.69
C SER A 176 2.58 -2.82 -7.16
N PHE A 177 1.36 -3.18 -7.55
CA PHE A 177 0.88 -2.95 -8.92
C PHE A 177 0.79 -1.46 -9.26
N ILE A 178 0.29 -0.64 -8.34
CA ILE A 178 0.26 0.83 -8.48
C ILE A 178 1.68 1.40 -8.59
N ASP A 179 2.65 0.85 -7.86
CA ASP A 179 4.06 1.25 -7.98
C ASP A 179 4.64 0.89 -9.35
N TYR A 180 4.35 -0.29 -9.91
CA TYR A 180 4.77 -0.62 -11.28
C TYR A 180 4.14 0.33 -12.30
N LYS A 181 2.83 0.62 -12.19
CA LYS A 181 2.13 1.57 -13.05
C LYS A 181 2.83 2.93 -13.04
N ASN A 182 3.03 3.51 -11.87
CA ASN A 182 3.65 4.83 -11.74
C ASN A 182 5.15 4.81 -12.12
N MET A 183 5.85 3.70 -11.89
CA MET A 183 7.21 3.52 -12.38
C MET A 183 7.22 3.58 -13.90
N ILE A 184 6.34 2.85 -14.60
CA ILE A 184 6.29 2.83 -16.07
C ILE A 184 5.88 4.20 -16.64
N LEU A 185 4.86 4.84 -16.06
CA LEU A 185 4.34 6.12 -16.52
C LEU A 185 5.30 7.30 -16.31
N GLY A 186 6.40 7.13 -15.56
CA GLY A 186 7.30 8.23 -15.24
C GLY A 186 6.78 9.16 -14.14
N THR A 187 5.66 8.80 -13.49
CA THR A 187 5.01 9.60 -12.44
C THR A 187 5.46 9.21 -11.04
N SER A 188 6.19 8.09 -10.89
CA SER A 188 6.67 7.62 -9.59
C SER A 188 7.62 8.61 -8.93
N VAL A 189 7.47 8.75 -7.61
CA VAL A 189 8.43 9.49 -6.78
C VAL A 189 9.73 8.70 -6.70
N ASN A 190 10.82 9.27 -7.21
CA ASN A 190 12.09 8.57 -7.27
C ASN A 190 13.10 9.11 -6.25
N ILE A 191 13.43 8.29 -5.26
CA ILE A 191 14.61 8.52 -4.40
C ILE A 191 15.89 7.93 -4.96
N TYR A 192 15.77 6.94 -5.85
CA TYR A 192 16.92 6.27 -6.42
C TYR A 192 17.12 6.72 -7.86
N GLU A 193 18.31 7.22 -8.15
CA GLU A 193 18.72 7.66 -9.49
C GLU A 193 18.48 6.59 -10.56
N TYR A 194 18.62 5.31 -10.20
CA TYR A 194 18.40 4.21 -11.13
C TYR A 194 16.94 4.09 -11.59
N ILE A 195 15.95 4.46 -10.75
CA ILE A 195 14.54 4.42 -11.16
C ILE A 195 14.28 5.51 -12.19
N GLY A 196 14.85 6.71 -12.02
CA GLY A 196 14.77 7.78 -13.02
C GLY A 196 15.37 7.34 -14.37
N LYS A 197 16.56 6.73 -14.36
CA LYS A 197 17.18 6.16 -15.56
C LYS A 197 16.32 5.07 -16.22
N LEU A 198 15.71 4.19 -15.41
CA LEU A 198 14.82 3.14 -15.91
C LEU A 198 13.58 3.74 -16.59
N GLN A 199 12.98 4.79 -16.02
CA GLN A 199 11.85 5.51 -16.59
C GLN A 199 12.17 6.16 -17.94
N GLU A 200 13.34 6.80 -18.05
CA GLU A 200 13.81 7.37 -19.30
C GLU A 200 14.02 6.30 -20.37
N ASP A 201 14.60 5.15 -20.01
CA ASP A 201 14.80 4.05 -20.94
C ASP A 201 13.46 3.44 -21.40
N ILE A 202 12.49 3.26 -20.49
CA ILE A 202 11.11 2.84 -20.84
C ILE A 202 10.51 3.82 -21.85
N LYS A 203 10.56 5.12 -21.55
CA LYS A 203 10.02 6.17 -22.42
C LYS A 203 10.61 6.10 -23.83
N LYS A 204 11.93 5.92 -23.95
CA LYS A 204 12.63 5.80 -25.25
C LYS A 204 12.15 4.59 -26.05
N ILE A 205 11.99 3.42 -25.43
CA ILE A 205 11.50 2.20 -26.09
C ILE A 205 10.08 2.43 -26.63
N ILE A 206 9.20 3.04 -25.82
CA ILE A 206 7.82 3.27 -26.24
C ILE A 206 7.74 4.27 -27.39
N GLU A 207 8.53 5.35 -27.35
CA GLU A 207 8.58 6.39 -28.37
C GLU A 207 9.10 5.87 -29.71
N GLN A 208 10.18 5.09 -29.73
CA GLN A 208 10.82 4.60 -30.96
C GLN A 208 9.93 3.68 -31.78
N GLU A 209 9.09 2.85 -31.13
CA GLU A 209 8.21 1.89 -31.81
C GLU A 209 6.76 2.41 -32.00
N THR A 210 6.50 3.72 -31.86
CA THR A 210 5.19 4.29 -32.24
C THR A 210 5.26 4.88 -33.65
N PRO A 211 4.33 4.52 -34.57
CA PRO A 211 4.36 5.03 -35.93
C PRO A 211 4.27 6.57 -35.92
N GLN A 212 5.24 7.24 -36.55
CA GLN A 212 5.17 8.67 -36.81
C GLN A 212 4.10 8.92 -37.87
N GLN A 213 2.98 9.53 -37.51
CA GLN A 213 2.05 10.05 -38.51
C GLN A 213 2.57 11.39 -39.04
N ASN A 214 2.84 11.45 -40.35
CA ASN A 214 2.97 12.67 -41.16
C ASN A 214 3.93 13.75 -40.64
N GLY A 215 5.14 13.40 -40.22
CA GLY A 215 6.23 14.36 -39.98
C GLY A 215 5.98 15.41 -38.89
N LYS A 216 4.88 15.29 -38.12
CA LYS A 216 4.58 16.08 -36.92
C LYS A 216 4.42 15.11 -35.76
N THR A 217 5.21 15.30 -34.72
CA THR A 217 5.00 14.67 -33.41
C THR A 217 3.65 15.11 -32.86
N VAL A 218 2.62 14.29 -33.02
CA VAL A 218 1.34 14.47 -32.34
C VAL A 218 1.41 13.68 -31.03
N GLY A 219 1.37 14.39 -29.90
CA GLY A 219 1.44 13.83 -28.55
C GLY A 219 2.81 13.94 -27.89
N SER A 220 2.83 14.28 -26.60
CA SER A 220 4.05 14.24 -25.79
C SER A 220 4.48 12.78 -25.56
N GLY A 221 5.76 12.56 -25.27
CA GLY A 221 6.25 11.22 -24.89
C GLY A 221 5.48 10.57 -23.73
N ALA A 222 4.94 11.39 -22.83
CA ALA A 222 4.13 10.92 -21.70
C ALA A 222 2.79 10.34 -22.17
N ASP A 223 2.14 10.96 -23.17
CA ASP A 223 0.85 10.50 -23.70
C ASP A 223 0.98 9.11 -24.32
N LYS A 224 2.07 8.86 -25.05
CA LYS A 224 2.36 7.57 -25.68
C LYS A 224 2.60 6.45 -24.66
N VAL A 225 3.32 6.74 -23.58
CA VAL A 225 3.57 5.76 -22.50
C VAL A 225 2.29 5.45 -21.75
N ASN A 226 1.43 6.46 -21.52
CA ASN A 226 0.11 6.27 -20.90
C ASN A 226 -0.80 5.39 -21.75
N ASP A 227 -0.88 5.65 -23.06
CA ASP A 227 -1.69 4.85 -23.99
C ASP A 227 -1.16 3.41 -24.10
N TRP A 228 0.16 3.23 -24.11
CA TRP A 228 0.77 1.90 -24.08
C TRP A 228 0.43 1.15 -22.79
N TRP A 229 0.55 1.80 -21.62
CA TRP A 229 0.17 1.19 -20.33
C TRP A 229 -1.30 0.77 -20.34
N LYS A 230 -2.22 1.64 -20.74
CA LYS A 230 -3.66 1.31 -20.84
C LYS A 230 -3.92 0.09 -21.73
N GLY A 231 -3.14 -0.08 -22.81
CA GLY A 231 -3.23 -1.24 -23.69
C GLY A 231 -2.77 -2.55 -23.06
N ILE A 232 -1.86 -2.51 -22.10
CA ILE A 232 -1.29 -3.72 -21.45
C ILE A 232 -1.71 -3.92 -20.00
N GLU A 233 -2.38 -2.95 -19.36
CA GLU A 233 -2.69 -2.95 -17.92
C GLU A 233 -3.47 -4.21 -17.49
N ARG A 234 -4.45 -4.65 -18.29
CA ARG A 234 -5.20 -5.89 -18.05
C ARG A 234 -4.32 -7.14 -18.15
N GLU A 235 -3.38 -7.17 -19.10
CA GLU A 235 -2.40 -8.26 -19.23
C GLU A 235 -1.44 -8.29 -18.04
N MET A 236 -1.00 -7.12 -17.57
CA MET A 236 -0.15 -6.98 -16.39
C MET A 236 -0.88 -7.43 -15.11
N TRP A 237 -2.17 -7.12 -14.97
CA TRP A 237 -2.98 -7.66 -13.87
C TRP A 237 -3.15 -9.18 -13.99
N GLY A 238 -3.21 -9.71 -15.22
CA GLY A 238 -3.12 -11.15 -15.47
C GLY A 238 -1.88 -11.80 -14.84
N ALA A 239 -0.76 -11.09 -14.78
CA ALA A 239 0.46 -11.58 -14.10
C ALA A 239 0.29 -11.71 -12.58
N VAL A 240 -0.46 -10.79 -11.96
CA VAL A 240 -0.85 -10.89 -10.54
C VAL A 240 -1.70 -12.14 -10.33
N LYS A 241 -2.71 -12.35 -11.18
CA LYS A 241 -3.57 -13.54 -11.11
C LYS A 241 -2.75 -14.82 -11.27
N SER A 242 -1.80 -14.85 -12.22
CA SER A 242 -0.86 -15.96 -12.39
C SER A 242 -0.03 -16.19 -11.13
N GLY A 243 0.51 -15.12 -10.52
CA GLY A 243 1.24 -15.20 -9.25
C GLY A 243 0.41 -15.83 -8.13
N ILE A 244 -0.86 -15.46 -8.01
CA ILE A 244 -1.79 -16.05 -7.04
C ILE A 244 -2.07 -17.53 -7.36
N LYS A 245 -2.24 -17.88 -8.64
CA LYS A 245 -2.43 -19.27 -9.10
C LYS A 245 -1.21 -20.17 -8.88
N THR A 246 -0.02 -19.62 -8.59
CA THR A 246 1.13 -20.44 -8.17
C THR A 246 0.98 -21.00 -6.76
N ILE A 247 0.11 -20.41 -5.94
CA ILE A 247 -0.05 -20.74 -4.52
C ILE A 247 -0.81 -22.07 -4.39
N LYS A 248 -0.15 -23.07 -3.81
CA LYS A 248 -0.74 -24.37 -3.50
C LYS A 248 -1.17 -24.44 -2.05
N LYS A 249 -2.40 -24.92 -1.78
CA LYS A 249 -2.86 -25.25 -0.41
C LYS A 249 -2.27 -26.59 0.05
N GLN A 250 -2.47 -26.94 1.32
CA GLN A 250 -1.91 -28.12 2.01
C GLN A 250 -2.08 -29.47 1.27
N ASN A 251 -3.02 -29.58 0.32
CA ASN A 251 -3.22 -30.76 -0.52
C ASN A 251 -2.55 -30.69 -1.91
N ASN A 252 -1.59 -29.77 -2.11
CA ASN A 252 -0.95 -29.46 -3.39
C ASN A 252 -1.91 -29.07 -4.54
N LYS A 253 -3.18 -28.81 -4.22
CA LYS A 253 -4.19 -28.37 -5.19
C LYS A 253 -4.17 -26.85 -5.33
N CYS A 254 -4.21 -26.39 -6.58
CA CYS A 254 -4.49 -25.01 -6.91
C CYS A 254 -5.98 -24.78 -6.69
N THR A 255 -6.29 -23.98 -5.66
CA THR A 255 -7.68 -23.67 -5.28
C THR A 255 -7.99 -22.20 -5.44
N TYR A 256 -6.97 -21.38 -5.69
CA TYR A 256 -7.15 -19.96 -5.97
C TYR A 256 -7.40 -19.77 -7.46
N THR A 257 -8.43 -18.98 -7.74
CA THR A 257 -8.87 -18.57 -9.07
C THR A 257 -7.97 -17.48 -9.65
N GLY A 258 -7.21 -16.78 -8.80
CA GLY A 258 -6.43 -15.60 -9.15
C GLY A 258 -7.20 -14.29 -8.95
N ASP A 259 -8.52 -14.35 -8.74
CA ASP A 259 -9.39 -13.19 -8.59
C ASP A 259 -9.58 -12.74 -7.13
N GLU A 260 -8.95 -13.42 -6.18
CA GLU A 260 -9.13 -13.17 -4.74
C GLU A 260 -8.71 -11.75 -4.31
N CYS A 261 -7.75 -11.15 -5.01
CA CYS A 261 -7.33 -9.76 -4.80
C CYS A 261 -8.01 -8.77 -5.77
N GLY A 262 -9.04 -9.22 -6.50
CA GLY A 262 -9.81 -8.44 -7.45
C GLY A 262 -9.73 -8.98 -8.88
N VAL A 263 -10.87 -8.98 -9.57
CA VAL A 263 -10.97 -9.35 -11.00
C VAL A 263 -10.24 -8.37 -11.92
N SER A 264 -10.05 -7.14 -11.46
CA SER A 264 -9.44 -6.03 -12.18
C SER A 264 -8.41 -5.31 -11.30
N PRO A 265 -7.44 -4.61 -11.89
CA PRO A 265 -6.45 -3.84 -11.13
C PRO A 265 -7.10 -2.75 -10.28
N PRO A 266 -6.39 -2.19 -9.28
CA PRO A 266 -6.87 -1.06 -8.50
C PRO A 266 -7.26 0.12 -9.38
N THR A 267 -8.41 0.74 -9.10
CA THR A 267 -8.97 1.88 -9.85
C THR A 267 -9.34 3.04 -8.93
N GLY A 268 -9.56 4.22 -9.52
CA GLY A 268 -10.11 5.37 -8.80
C GLY A 268 -9.08 6.07 -7.90
N ASN A 269 -9.45 6.38 -6.65
CA ASN A 269 -8.55 7.10 -5.74
C ASN A 269 -7.25 6.34 -5.43
N ASP A 270 -7.22 5.02 -5.63
CA ASP A 270 -6.04 4.20 -5.45
C ASP A 270 -5.04 4.32 -6.60
N GLU A 271 -5.41 4.95 -7.72
CA GLU A 271 -4.49 5.24 -8.83
C GLU A 271 -3.50 6.37 -8.48
N ASP A 272 -3.86 7.28 -7.57
CA ASP A 272 -2.93 8.26 -7.05
C ASP A 272 -1.94 7.57 -6.11
N GLN A 273 -0.70 7.43 -6.56
CA GLN A 273 0.38 6.81 -5.79
C GLN A 273 0.54 7.43 -4.40
N SER A 274 0.38 8.75 -4.27
CA SER A 274 0.51 9.42 -2.97
C SER A 274 -0.62 9.05 -2.00
N VAL A 275 -1.82 8.79 -2.51
CA VAL A 275 -2.95 8.29 -1.71
C VAL A 275 -2.74 6.82 -1.36
N SER A 276 -2.30 6.00 -2.31
CA SER A 276 -1.98 4.58 -2.09
C SER A 276 -0.93 4.40 -0.99
N TRP A 277 0.16 5.19 -1.03
CA TRP A 277 1.19 5.19 0.01
C TRP A 277 0.67 5.71 1.34
N PHE A 278 -0.16 6.74 1.36
CA PHE A 278 -0.71 7.24 2.62
C PHE A 278 -1.68 6.25 3.26
N LYS A 279 -2.46 5.54 2.44
CA LYS A 279 -3.29 4.41 2.87
C LYS A 279 -2.44 3.26 3.43
N GLU A 280 -1.31 2.94 2.80
CA GLU A 280 -0.33 1.97 3.32
C GLU A 280 0.25 2.40 4.67
N TRP A 281 0.62 3.67 4.80
CA TRP A 281 1.09 4.25 6.07
C TRP A 281 0.05 4.14 7.17
N GLY A 282 -1.21 4.47 6.87
CA GLY A 282 -2.29 4.45 7.85
C GLY A 282 -2.64 3.05 8.32
N GLU A 283 -2.72 2.07 7.41
CA GLU A 283 -2.94 0.66 7.79
C GLU A 283 -1.82 0.16 8.72
N GLN A 284 -0.55 0.39 8.35
CA GLN A 284 0.59 0.02 9.17
C GLN A 284 0.53 0.70 10.55
N PHE A 285 0.30 2.02 10.57
CA PHE A 285 0.22 2.80 11.80
C PHE A 285 -0.88 2.28 12.73
N CYS A 286 -2.07 2.01 12.21
CA CYS A 286 -3.19 1.56 13.01
C CYS A 286 -2.97 0.15 13.58
N ILE A 287 -2.36 -0.77 12.81
CA ILE A 287 -2.00 -2.10 13.29
C ILE A 287 -0.94 -2.04 14.40
N GLU A 288 0.14 -1.28 14.18
CA GLU A 288 1.18 -1.09 15.21
C GLU A 288 0.62 -0.40 16.45
N ARG A 289 -0.26 0.61 16.29
CA ARG A 289 -0.91 1.29 17.42
C ARG A 289 -1.72 0.31 18.27
N LEU A 290 -2.47 -0.60 17.66
CA LEU A 290 -3.22 -1.63 18.39
C LEU A 290 -2.29 -2.61 19.12
N GLU A 291 -1.14 -2.93 18.54
CA GLU A 291 -0.10 -3.72 19.20
C GLU A 291 0.46 -2.99 20.44
N TYR A 292 0.79 -1.70 20.32
CA TYR A 292 1.21 -0.87 21.46
C TYR A 292 0.12 -0.79 22.53
N GLU A 293 -1.14 -0.58 22.13
CA GLU A 293 -2.28 -0.53 23.03
C GLU A 293 -2.42 -1.83 23.83
N LYS A 294 -2.30 -2.98 23.17
CA LYS A 294 -2.32 -4.28 23.84
C LYS A 294 -1.16 -4.47 24.80
N ASN A 295 0.07 -4.17 24.36
CA ASN A 295 1.26 -4.26 25.20
C ASN A 295 1.16 -3.37 26.45
N ILE A 296 0.55 -2.19 26.32
CA ILE A 296 0.25 -1.30 27.45
C ILE A 296 -0.82 -1.94 28.35
N ARG A 297 -1.93 -2.44 27.80
CA ARG A 297 -2.99 -3.08 28.58
C ARG A 297 -2.46 -4.27 29.39
N ASP A 298 -1.67 -5.14 28.77
CA ASP A 298 -1.06 -6.32 29.39
C ASP A 298 -0.05 -5.93 30.49
N ALA A 299 0.70 -4.84 30.32
CA ALA A 299 1.68 -4.38 31.30
C ALA A 299 1.06 -3.55 32.44
N CYS A 300 -0.04 -2.86 32.19
CA CYS A 300 -0.62 -1.89 33.12
C CYS A 300 -1.86 -2.41 33.87
N THR A 301 -2.58 -3.42 33.36
CA THR A 301 -3.92 -3.83 33.87
C THR A 301 -3.91 -5.12 34.71
N ASN A 302 -2.75 -5.63 35.11
CA ASN A 302 -2.69 -6.87 35.89
C ASN A 302 -3.20 -6.68 37.34
N ASN A 303 -4.07 -7.60 37.78
CA ASN A 303 -4.58 -7.81 39.16
C ASN A 303 -5.90 -7.14 39.59
N GLY A 304 -6.88 -6.95 38.71
CA GLY A 304 -8.29 -6.66 39.11
C GLY A 304 -8.53 -5.35 39.87
N LYS A 305 -7.47 -4.58 40.14
CA LYS A 305 -7.51 -3.19 40.61
C LYS A 305 -7.23 -2.32 39.39
N ASN A 306 -7.87 -1.14 39.34
CA ASN A 306 -7.63 -0.12 38.32
C ASN A 306 -6.12 0.08 38.12
N GLY A 307 -5.58 -0.63 37.14
CA GLY A 307 -4.20 -0.53 36.73
C GLY A 307 -3.88 0.92 36.44
N LYS A 308 -2.70 1.38 36.88
CA LYS A 308 -2.27 2.77 36.64
C LYS A 308 -2.38 3.02 35.14
N LYS A 309 -3.39 3.79 34.71
CA LYS A 309 -3.51 4.25 33.32
C LYS A 309 -2.23 5.00 32.96
N CYS A 310 -1.86 5.07 31.68
CA CYS A 310 -0.77 5.93 31.21
C CYS A 310 -1.17 7.42 31.38
N ILE A 311 -1.41 7.88 32.61
CA ILE A 311 -1.79 9.22 33.00
C ILE A 311 -0.92 9.60 34.19
N ASN A 312 -0.20 10.72 34.08
CA ASN A 312 0.50 11.29 35.22
C ASN A 312 -0.53 12.00 36.12
N SER A 313 -0.60 11.63 37.41
CA SER A 313 -1.44 12.34 38.37
C SER A 313 -0.96 13.79 38.56
N LYS A 314 -1.91 14.73 38.55
CA LYS A 314 -1.68 16.19 38.64
C LYS A 314 -1.02 16.65 39.95
N SER A 315 -1.20 15.91 41.03
CA SER A 315 -0.58 16.20 42.32
C SER A 315 0.66 15.34 42.46
N GLY A 316 1.82 15.90 42.81
CA GLY A 316 3.05 15.17 43.15
C GLY A 316 2.93 14.15 44.30
N GLN A 317 1.71 13.84 44.74
CA GLN A 317 1.29 12.83 45.71
C GLN A 317 0.51 11.66 45.08
N GLY A 318 0.36 11.60 43.75
CA GLY A 318 -0.30 10.49 43.06
C GLY A 318 0.65 9.37 42.65
N ASP A 319 0.10 8.16 42.60
CA ASP A 319 0.75 6.93 42.15
C ASP A 319 1.41 7.10 40.77
N LYS A 320 2.71 7.39 40.73
CA LYS A 320 3.46 7.47 39.46
C LYS A 320 3.40 6.11 38.74
N ILE A 321 3.26 6.15 37.42
CA ILE A 321 3.39 4.95 36.58
C ILE A 321 4.83 4.45 36.73
N GLN A 322 5.01 3.18 37.05
CA GLN A 322 6.31 2.58 37.32
C GLN A 322 6.43 1.21 36.65
N GLY A 323 7.65 0.67 36.61
CA GLY A 323 7.93 -0.67 36.11
C GLY A 323 7.60 -0.87 34.63
N ALA A 324 7.08 -2.07 34.31
CA ALA A 324 6.78 -2.47 32.93
C ALA A 324 5.75 -1.57 32.25
N CYS A 325 4.75 -1.08 33.00
CA CYS A 325 3.73 -0.18 32.48
C CYS A 325 4.35 1.13 31.95
N LYS A 326 5.21 1.79 32.74
CA LYS A 326 5.88 3.03 32.32
C LYS A 326 6.70 2.80 31.05
N ARG A 327 7.47 1.71 30.99
CA ARG A 327 8.29 1.38 29.81
C ARG A 327 7.43 1.23 28.56
N LYS A 328 6.29 0.55 28.65
CA LYS A 328 5.37 0.38 27.50
C LYS A 328 4.69 1.68 27.08
N CYS A 329 4.31 2.53 28.03
CA CYS A 329 3.80 3.87 27.70
C CYS A 329 4.87 4.73 26.99
N GLU A 330 6.12 4.74 27.47
CA GLU A 330 7.22 5.50 26.84
C GLU A 330 7.60 4.97 25.44
N GLU A 331 7.56 3.66 25.23
CA GLU A 331 7.74 3.05 23.90
C GLU A 331 6.69 3.56 22.90
N TYR A 332 5.42 3.66 23.32
CA TYR A 332 4.35 4.21 22.48
C TYR A 332 4.51 5.71 22.24
N LYS A 333 4.85 6.49 23.28
CA LYS A 333 5.12 7.93 23.14
C LYS A 333 6.23 8.20 22.13
N LYS A 334 7.32 7.43 22.20
CA LYS A 334 8.44 7.51 21.24
C LYS A 334 7.95 7.21 19.82
N TYR A 335 7.18 6.13 19.66
CA TYR A 335 6.58 5.76 18.37
C TYR A 335 5.70 6.87 17.79
N ILE A 336 4.81 7.48 18.59
CA ILE A 336 3.99 8.62 18.13
C ILE A 336 4.84 9.82 17.73
N SER A 337 5.90 10.12 18.48
CA SER A 337 6.84 11.20 18.13
C SER A 337 7.53 10.97 16.79
N GLU A 338 7.91 9.73 16.47
CA GLU A 338 8.52 9.37 15.20
C GLU A 338 7.50 9.46 14.05
N LYS A 339 6.29 8.91 14.27
CA LYS A 339 5.21 8.90 13.27
C LYS A 339 4.58 10.26 13.00
N LYS A 340 4.71 11.22 13.92
CA LYS A 340 4.14 12.55 13.76
C LYS A 340 4.66 13.27 12.51
N GLN A 341 5.97 13.21 12.25
CA GLN A 341 6.53 13.88 11.08
C GLN A 341 6.03 13.27 9.76
N GLU A 342 5.86 11.94 9.74
CA GLU A 342 5.32 11.21 8.59
C GLU A 342 3.83 11.55 8.37
N TRP A 343 3.06 11.66 9.47
CA TRP A 343 1.66 12.08 9.45
C TRP A 343 1.49 13.51 8.94
N ASP A 344 2.20 14.47 9.52
CA ASP A 344 2.03 15.90 9.22
C ASP A 344 2.30 16.18 7.72
N LYS A 345 3.33 15.55 7.15
CA LYS A 345 3.69 15.68 5.72
C LYS A 345 2.60 15.09 4.81
N GLN A 346 2.18 13.85 5.07
CA GLN A 346 1.19 13.17 4.22
C GLN A 346 -0.21 13.77 4.36
N LYS A 347 -0.62 14.13 5.58
CA LYS A 347 -1.88 14.84 5.87
C LYS A 347 -1.96 16.13 5.08
N THR A 348 -0.95 17.00 5.25
CA THR A 348 -0.93 18.33 4.60
C THR A 348 -1.00 18.17 3.09
N LYS A 349 -0.24 17.25 2.51
CA LYS A 349 -0.25 16.99 1.08
C LYS A 349 -1.61 16.49 0.59
N TYR A 350 -2.19 15.51 1.29
CA TYR A 350 -3.47 14.92 0.91
C TYR A 350 -4.60 15.95 0.96
N GLU A 351 -4.73 16.68 2.06
CA GLU A 351 -5.83 17.64 2.27
C GLU A 351 -5.71 18.87 1.35
N ASN A 352 -4.48 19.27 1.00
CA ASN A 352 -4.26 20.33 0.00
C ASN A 352 -4.62 19.87 -1.42
N LYS A 353 -4.29 18.62 -1.79
CA LYS A 353 -4.60 18.07 -3.11
C LYS A 353 -6.09 17.74 -3.26
N TYR A 354 -6.72 17.27 -2.19
CA TYR A 354 -8.12 16.86 -2.15
C TYR A 354 -8.93 17.77 -1.23
N VAL A 355 -9.17 19.00 -1.69
CA VAL A 355 -9.87 20.04 -0.93
C VAL A 355 -11.22 19.53 -0.41
N GLY A 356 -11.44 19.66 0.89
CA GLY A 356 -12.66 19.23 1.57
C GLY A 356 -12.72 17.74 1.93
N LYS A 357 -11.68 16.95 1.62
CA LYS A 357 -11.48 15.59 2.17
C LYS A 357 -10.56 15.64 3.38
N SER A 358 -10.81 14.77 4.36
CA SER A 358 -9.96 14.63 5.55
C SER A 358 -9.05 13.41 5.43
N ALA A 359 -7.79 13.56 5.83
CA ALA A 359 -6.86 12.44 5.96
C ALA A 359 -7.36 11.38 6.97
N SER A 360 -7.99 11.82 8.05
CA SER A 360 -8.56 10.94 9.09
C SER A 360 -9.67 10.05 8.51
N ASP A 361 -10.58 10.65 7.73
CA ASP A 361 -11.67 9.94 7.08
C ASP A 361 -11.14 8.91 6.06
N LEU A 362 -10.15 9.29 5.24
CA LEU A 362 -9.50 8.38 4.29
C LEU A 362 -9.04 7.08 4.98
N LEU A 363 -8.35 7.19 6.12
CA LEU A 363 -7.80 6.02 6.80
C LEU A 363 -8.89 5.20 7.51
N LYS A 364 -9.85 5.86 8.17
CA LYS A 364 -10.93 5.20 8.92
C LYS A 364 -11.94 4.48 8.02
N GLU A 365 -12.21 5.04 6.83
CA GLU A 365 -13.13 4.44 5.87
C GLU A 365 -12.52 3.19 5.19
N ASN A 366 -11.18 3.09 5.13
CA ASN A 366 -10.50 1.99 4.44
C ASN A 366 -9.98 0.89 5.39
N TYR A 367 -9.66 1.21 6.65
CA TYR A 367 -9.01 0.28 7.57
C TYR A 367 -9.76 0.17 8.90
N PRO A 368 -10.37 -0.99 9.22
CA PRO A 368 -11.06 -1.23 10.48
C PRO A 368 -10.19 -0.97 11.72
N GLU A 369 -8.89 -1.25 11.63
CA GLU A 369 -7.91 -1.00 12.69
C GLU A 369 -7.78 0.48 13.07
N CYS A 370 -8.16 1.39 12.16
CA CYS A 370 -8.12 2.82 12.38
C CYS A 370 -9.36 3.39 13.06
N ILE A 371 -10.44 2.61 13.24
CA ILE A 371 -11.71 3.10 13.80
C ILE A 371 -11.52 3.73 15.19
N SER A 372 -10.71 3.11 16.06
CA SER A 372 -10.44 3.62 17.41
C SER A 372 -9.34 4.68 17.46
N ALA A 373 -8.69 5.01 16.34
CA ALA A 373 -7.68 6.06 16.29
C ALA A 373 -8.33 7.45 16.17
N ASN A 374 -7.97 8.39 17.05
CA ASN A 374 -8.28 9.80 16.85
C ASN A 374 -7.00 10.54 16.45
N PHE A 375 -6.78 10.69 15.15
CA PHE A 375 -5.54 11.25 14.60
C PHE A 375 -5.27 12.69 15.09
N ASP A 376 -6.30 13.54 15.17
CA ASP A 376 -6.17 14.92 15.65
C ASP A 376 -5.77 14.98 17.13
N PHE A 377 -6.21 14.00 17.93
CA PHE A 377 -5.81 13.87 19.32
C PHE A 377 -4.39 13.29 19.46
N ILE A 378 -4.10 12.21 18.72
CA ILE A 378 -2.82 11.50 18.79
C ILE A 378 -1.66 12.40 18.34
N PHE A 379 -1.85 13.17 17.28
CA PHE A 379 -0.81 14.01 16.68
C PHE A 379 -0.94 15.49 17.04
N ASN A 380 -1.63 15.80 18.14
CA ASN A 380 -1.89 17.18 18.57
C ASN A 380 -0.59 17.94 18.91
N ASP A 381 -0.49 19.18 18.42
CA ASP A 381 0.66 20.04 18.65
C ASP A 381 0.58 20.92 19.89
N ASN A 382 -0.59 21.02 20.52
CA ASN A 382 -0.81 21.88 21.66
C ASN A 382 0.06 21.44 22.87
N ILE A 383 0.83 22.39 23.41
CA ILE A 383 1.73 22.19 24.56
C ILE A 383 0.95 21.73 25.80
N GLU A 384 -0.28 22.24 25.98
CA GLU A 384 -1.16 21.80 27.07
C GLU A 384 -1.52 20.33 26.91
N TYR A 385 -1.85 19.88 25.70
CA TYR A 385 -2.14 18.47 25.42
C TYR A 385 -0.95 17.57 25.73
N LYS A 386 0.26 17.95 25.32
CA LYS A 386 1.50 17.20 25.63
C LYS A 386 1.78 17.11 27.13
N THR A 387 1.30 18.10 27.90
CA THR A 387 1.43 18.13 29.36
C THR A 387 0.38 17.26 30.05
N TYR A 388 -0.88 17.32 29.59
CA TYR A 388 -2.01 16.58 30.18
C TYR A 388 -2.10 15.13 29.71
N TYR A 389 -1.68 14.85 28.48
CA TYR A 389 -1.72 13.54 27.82
C TYR A 389 -0.29 13.17 27.39
N PRO A 390 0.56 12.75 28.34
CA PRO A 390 1.95 12.46 28.06
C PRO A 390 2.18 11.20 27.20
N TYR A 391 1.15 10.39 26.96
CA TYR A 391 1.19 9.09 26.28
C TYR A 391 0.04 8.91 25.30
#